data_AF-Q9R0W8-F1
#
_entry.id   AF-Q9R0W8-F1
#
_cell.length_a   1.000
_cell.length_b   1.000
_cell.length_c   1.000
_cell.angle_alpha   90.00
_cell.angle_beta   90.00
_cell.angle_gamma   90.00
#
_symmetry.space_group_name_H-M   'P 1'
#
loop_
_entity.id
_entity.type
_entity.pdbx_description
1 polymer ?
#
loop_
_entity_poly.entity_id
_entity_poly.type
_entity_poly.pdbx_seq_one_letter_code
_entity_poly.pdbx_strand_id
1 'polypeptide(L)'
;MIQLSLDGKRLYATTSLYSAWDKQFYPDLIREGSMMLQIDVDTVNGGLKLNPNFLVDFGKEPLGPALAHELRYPGGDCSSDIWI
;
A
#
# COMPACT_ATOMS: atom_id res chain seq x y z
N MET A 1 -1.16 -4.23 -2.85
CA MET A 1 -2.32 -3.54 -3.47
C MET A 1 -2.01 -2.07 -3.68
N ILE A 2 -2.74 -1.35 -4.54
CA ILE A 2 -2.62 0.11 -4.69
C ILE A 2 -3.94 0.81 -4.39
N GLN A 3 -3.89 2.03 -3.84
CA GLN A 3 -5.07 2.83 -3.55
C GLN A 3 -4.79 4.33 -3.71
N LEU A 4 -5.59 5.01 -4.54
CA LEU A 4 -5.44 6.43 -4.85
C LEU A 4 -6.38 7.28 -3.97
N SER A 5 -5.86 8.37 -3.43
CA SER A 5 -6.68 9.36 -2.71
C SER A 5 -7.69 10.03 -3.63
N LEU A 6 -8.83 10.48 -3.09
CA LEU A 6 -9.90 11.12 -3.86
C LEU A 6 -9.44 12.38 -4.61
N ASP A 7 -8.48 13.12 -4.07
CA ASP A 7 -7.90 14.29 -4.76
C ASP A 7 -6.83 13.93 -5.80
N GLY A 8 -6.53 12.63 -5.98
CA GLY A 8 -5.61 12.11 -6.98
C GLY A 8 -4.12 12.37 -6.70
N LYS A 9 -3.77 12.94 -5.54
CA LYS A 9 -2.40 13.41 -5.25
C LYS A 9 -1.52 12.40 -4.52
N ARG A 10 -2.12 11.38 -3.88
CA ARG A 10 -1.40 10.39 -3.08
C ARG A 10 -1.84 9.00 -3.48
N LEU A 11 -0.89 8.20 -3.94
CA LEU A 11 -1.08 6.79 -4.24
C LEU A 11 -0.36 5.97 -3.17
N TYR A 12 -1.08 5.08 -2.48
CA TYR A 12 -0.48 4.21 -1.49
C TYR A 12 -0.35 2.80 -2.07
N ALA A 13 0.73 2.12 -1.71
CA ALA A 13 1.02 0.77 -2.18
C ALA A 13 1.42 -0.13 -1.00
N THR A 14 0.89 -1.35 -0.97
CA THR A 14 1.28 -2.43 -0.06
C THR A 14 1.95 -3.58 -0.82
N THR A 15 2.88 -4.26 -0.16
CA THR A 15 3.77 -5.23 -0.81
C THR A 15 3.28 -6.68 -0.81
N SER A 16 2.28 -7.06 0.00
CA SER A 16 1.74 -8.43 0.01
C SER A 16 0.60 -8.62 -0.98
N LEU A 17 0.52 -9.82 -1.55
CA LEU A 17 -0.56 -10.25 -2.45
C LEU A 17 -1.39 -11.38 -1.83
N TYR A 18 -0.79 -12.55 -1.66
CA TYR A 18 -1.45 -13.74 -1.13
C TYR A 18 -0.42 -14.64 -0.49
N SER A 19 -0.62 -15.01 0.77
CA SER A 19 0.41 -15.64 1.61
C SER A 19 1.09 -16.87 0.99
N ALA A 20 0.34 -17.72 0.28
CA ALA A 20 0.93 -18.90 -0.38
C ALA A 20 1.84 -18.51 -1.55
N TRP A 21 1.50 -17.46 -2.30
CA TRP A 21 2.30 -16.95 -3.41
C TRP A 21 3.47 -16.11 -2.90
N ASP A 22 3.23 -15.27 -1.91
CA ASP A 22 4.26 -14.49 -1.23
C ASP A 22 5.36 -15.43 -0.70
N LYS A 23 4.97 -16.56 -0.07
CA LYS A 23 5.92 -17.58 0.38
C LYS A 23 6.73 -18.23 -0.76
N GLN A 24 6.12 -18.40 -1.93
CA GLN A 24 6.77 -19.03 -3.09
C GLN A 24 7.76 -18.07 -3.77
N PHE A 25 7.37 -16.82 -3.97
CA PHE A 25 8.14 -15.86 -4.78
C PHE A 25 9.01 -14.91 -3.94
N TYR A 26 8.58 -14.61 -2.72
CA TYR A 26 9.19 -13.64 -1.81
C TYR A 26 9.24 -14.19 -0.37
N PRO A 27 10.00 -15.27 -0.13
CA PRO A 27 10.03 -15.92 1.20
C PRO A 27 10.47 -14.98 2.33
N ASP A 28 11.28 -13.96 2.02
CA ASP A 28 11.70 -12.95 2.99
C ASP A 28 10.54 -12.04 3.42
N LEU A 29 9.55 -11.78 2.56
CA LEU A 29 8.34 -11.03 2.92
C LEU A 29 7.58 -11.71 4.07
N ILE A 30 7.57 -13.04 4.12
CA ILE A 30 6.92 -13.81 5.20
C ILE A 30 7.68 -13.64 6.52
N ARG A 31 9.01 -13.48 6.46
CA ARG A 31 9.87 -13.33 7.64
C ARG A 31 9.93 -11.90 8.14
N GLU A 32 9.91 -10.93 7.24
CA GLU A 32 10.15 -9.52 7.53
C GLU A 32 8.87 -8.71 7.61
N GLY A 33 7.78 -9.19 7.01
CA GLY A 33 6.51 -8.49 6.95
C GLY A 33 6.37 -7.61 5.71
N SER A 34 5.13 -7.17 5.50
CA SER A 34 4.83 -6.25 4.41
C SER A 34 5.12 -4.80 4.79
N MET A 35 5.16 -3.94 3.77
CA MET A 35 5.33 -2.50 3.94
C MET A 35 4.22 -1.76 3.22
N MET A 36 3.93 -0.54 3.68
CA MET A 36 3.13 0.44 2.95
C MET A 36 3.95 1.66 2.62
N LEU A 37 3.89 2.06 1.36
CA LEU A 37 4.59 3.19 0.78
C LEU A 37 3.58 4.22 0.30
N GLN A 38 3.96 5.50 0.32
CA GLN A 38 3.23 6.57 -0.36
C GLN A 38 4.02 7.05 -1.56
N ILE A 39 3.31 7.27 -2.65
CA ILE A 39 3.80 7.81 -3.91
C ILE A 39 3.07 9.13 -4.14
N ASP A 40 3.84 10.21 -4.28
CA ASP A 40 3.35 11.51 -4.67
C ASP A 40 3.01 11.49 -6.17
N VAL A 41 1.81 11.96 -6.52
CA VAL A 41 1.30 12.02 -7.89
C VAL A 41 1.28 13.47 -8.37
N ASP A 42 2.05 13.81 -9.41
CA ASP A 42 1.99 15.13 -10.03
C ASP A 42 0.82 15.17 -11.02
N THR A 43 -0.30 15.72 -10.58
CA THR A 43 -1.53 15.84 -11.40
C THR A 43 -1.49 17.01 -12.39
N VAL A 44 -0.46 17.85 -12.36
CA VAL A 44 -0.32 19.03 -13.23
C VAL A 44 0.59 18.74 -14.41
N ASN A 45 1.79 18.21 -14.14
CA ASN A 45 2.79 17.91 -15.17
C ASN A 45 2.87 16.42 -15.52
N GLY A 46 2.20 15.57 -14.74
CA GLY A 46 2.35 14.12 -14.82
C GLY A 46 3.61 13.62 -14.10
N GLY A 47 3.56 12.37 -13.65
CA GLY A 47 4.69 11.70 -13.01
C GLY A 47 4.36 11.18 -11.61
N LEU A 48 5.20 10.24 -11.17
CA LEU A 48 5.09 9.57 -9.89
C LEU A 48 6.44 9.62 -9.20
N LYS A 49 6.45 9.94 -7.90
CA LYS A 49 7.66 9.96 -7.09
C LYS A 49 7.41 9.29 -5.74
N LEU A 50 8.31 8.41 -5.33
CA LEU A 50 8.25 7.83 -3.99
C LEU A 50 8.43 8.93 -2.93
N ASN A 51 7.56 8.95 -1.94
CA ASN A 51 7.67 9.90 -0.84
C ASN A 51 8.67 9.37 0.21
N PRO A 52 9.86 9.99 0.38
CA PRO A 52 10.89 9.48 1.29
C PRO A 52 10.53 9.65 2.77
N ASN A 53 9.48 10.43 3.08
CA ASN A 53 9.07 10.73 4.44
C ASN A 53 7.93 9.82 4.93
N PHE A 54 7.48 8.85 4.11
CA PHE A 54 6.39 7.96 4.46
C PHE A 54 6.76 6.50 4.21
N LEU A 55 6.73 5.71 5.27
CA LEU A 55 6.84 4.26 5.24
C LEU A 55 6.12 3.71 6.48
N VAL A 56 5.26 2.72 6.29
CA VAL A 56 4.75 1.90 7.39
C VAL A 56 5.33 0.51 7.23
N ASP A 57 6.01 0.05 8.28
CA ASP A 57 6.63 -1.27 8.35
C ASP A 57 5.78 -2.17 9.27
N PHE A 58 5.18 -3.21 8.70
CA PHE A 58 4.34 -4.17 9.42
C PHE A 58 5.14 -5.37 9.95
N GLY A 59 6.47 -5.33 9.93
CA GLY A 59 7.34 -6.39 10.43
C GLY A 59 7.36 -6.53 11.94
N LYS A 60 7.01 -5.45 12.67
CA LYS A 60 7.10 -5.37 14.14
C LYS A 60 5.74 -5.36 14.83
N GLU A 61 4.70 -5.87 14.16
CA GLU A 61 3.39 -6.01 14.78
C GLU A 61 3.45 -6.93 16.03
N PRO A 62 2.56 -6.75 17.02
CA PRO A 62 2.68 -7.40 18.35
C PRO A 62 2.74 -8.93 18.33
N LEU A 63 2.21 -9.57 17.28
CA LEU A 63 2.17 -11.03 17.11
C LEU A 63 3.10 -11.53 16.01
N GLY A 64 4.07 -10.71 15.59
CA GLY A 64 4.99 -10.98 14.49
C GLY A 64 4.58 -10.32 13.18
N PRO A 65 5.36 -10.53 12.10
CA PRO A 65 5.19 -9.81 10.84
C PRO A 65 3.79 -9.97 10.23
N ALA A 66 3.19 -8.86 9.79
CA ALA A 66 1.89 -8.87 9.13
C ALA A 66 1.98 -8.63 7.62
N LEU A 67 1.06 -9.26 6.89
CA LEU A 67 0.92 -9.20 5.44
C LEU A 67 -0.27 -8.31 5.06
N ALA A 68 -0.07 -6.99 5.17
CA ALA A 68 -1.04 -5.98 4.80
C ALA A 68 -1.32 -6.02 3.29
N HIS A 69 -2.60 -6.14 2.93
CA HIS A 69 -3.04 -6.26 1.55
C HIS A 69 -3.82 -5.03 1.11
N GLU A 70 -5.07 -4.88 1.55
CA GLU A 70 -5.95 -3.80 1.09
C GLU A 70 -5.87 -2.55 2.00
N LEU A 71 -6.11 -1.39 1.41
CA LEU A 71 -6.18 -0.11 2.12
C LEU A 71 -7.54 0.54 1.88
N ARG A 72 -8.13 1.10 2.94
CA ARG A 72 -9.39 1.84 2.86
C ARG A 72 -9.25 3.21 3.50
N TYR A 73 -9.64 4.26 2.77
CA TYR A 73 -9.55 5.61 3.28
C TYR A 73 -10.77 5.95 4.14
N PRO A 74 -10.58 6.69 5.26
CA PRO A 74 -11.70 7.29 5.96
C PRO A 74 -12.47 8.22 5.00
N GLY A 75 -13.76 7.96 4.81
CA GLY A 75 -14.61 8.77 3.93
C GLY A 75 -14.58 8.38 2.45
N GLY A 76 -13.96 7.25 2.10
CA GLY A 76 -13.98 6.70 0.74
C GLY A 76 -12.70 6.94 -0.06
N ASP A 77 -12.49 6.10 -1.05
CA ASP A 77 -11.37 6.07 -1.99
C ASP A 77 -11.84 5.69 -3.39
N CYS A 78 -10.92 5.73 -4.36
CA CYS A 78 -11.25 5.49 -5.77
C CYS A 78 -11.74 4.07 -6.09
N SER A 79 -11.77 3.15 -5.11
CA SER A 79 -12.24 1.78 -5.29
C SER A 79 -13.25 1.31 -4.22
N SER A 80 -13.72 2.19 -3.34
CA SER A 80 -14.82 1.89 -2.40
C SER A 80 -16.17 2.38 -2.89
N ASP A 81 -16.21 3.52 -3.57
CA ASP A 81 -17.45 4.25 -3.83
C ASP A 81 -17.90 4.08 -5.29
N ILE A 82 -19.19 3.80 -5.46
CA ILE A 82 -19.87 3.76 -6.77
C ILE A 82 -20.86 4.92 -6.79
N TRP A 83 -20.72 5.82 -7.77
CA TRP A 83 -21.59 6.98 -7.94
C TRP A 83 -22.71 6.65 -8.95
N ILE A 84 -23.93 7.19 -8.74
CA ILE A 84 -25.11 7.03 -9.62
C ILE A 84 -25.36 8.33 -10.39
#